data_AF-A0A9D0YCS0-F1
#
_entry.id   AF-A0A9D0YCS0-F1
#
_cell.length_a   1.000
_cell.length_b   1.000
_cell.length_c   1.000
_cell.angle_alpha   90.00
_cell.angle_beta   90.00
_cell.angle_gamma   90.00
#
_symmetry.space_group_name_H-M   'P 1'
#
loop_
_entity.id
_entity.type
_entity.pdbx_description
1 polymer ?
#
loop_
_entity_poly.entity_id
_entity_poly.type
_entity_poly.pdbx_seq_one_letter_code
_entity_poly.pdbx_strand_id
1 'polypeptide(L)'
;MKRKIVTKRDVFLGLGLLLACLLPTAAYADGVAITSDLPFVDIGYADKMVRIERIQDQNNKLNNSFSKTSRACPAFCVHPMQAALGVVSVDELEFSIC
;
A
#
# COMPACT_ATOMS: atom_id res chain seq x y z
N MET A 1 -28.49 -44.65 -20.28
CA MET A 1 -27.20 -44.02 -19.88
C MET A 1 -26.46 -43.55 -21.13
N LYS A 2 -26.75 -42.33 -21.62
CA LYS A 2 -26.14 -41.79 -22.86
C LYS A 2 -24.84 -41.07 -22.49
N ARG A 3 -23.69 -41.64 -22.83
CA ARG A 3 -22.37 -41.01 -22.62
C ARG A 3 -22.27 -39.80 -23.56
N LYS A 4 -22.31 -38.57 -23.03
CA LYS A 4 -22.04 -37.35 -23.83
C LYS A 4 -20.56 -37.37 -24.20
N ILE A 5 -20.29 -37.52 -25.50
CA ILE A 5 -18.94 -37.46 -26.07
C ILE A 5 -18.50 -36.00 -25.98
N VAL A 6 -17.57 -35.70 -25.07
CA VAL A 6 -16.97 -34.37 -24.92
C VAL A 6 -16.31 -33.99 -26.24
N THR A 7 -16.77 -32.92 -26.88
CA THR A 7 -16.28 -32.52 -28.20
C THR A 7 -14.98 -31.72 -28.07
N LYS A 8 -14.13 -31.72 -29.11
CA LYS A 8 -12.85 -30.96 -29.11
C LYS A 8 -13.03 -29.47 -28.81
N ARG A 9 -14.20 -28.90 -29.07
CA ARG A 9 -14.57 -27.51 -28.72
C ARG A 9 -14.72 -27.32 -27.22
N ASP A 10 -15.26 -28.31 -26.51
CA ASP A 10 -15.42 -28.28 -25.05
C ASP A 10 -14.06 -28.36 -24.34
N VAL A 11 -13.11 -29.13 -24.91
CA VAL A 11 -11.72 -29.20 -24.42
C VAL A 11 -10.98 -27.89 -24.67
N PHE A 12 -11.13 -27.28 -25.85
CA PHE A 12 -10.51 -25.99 -26.17
C PHE A 12 -11.08 -24.84 -25.32
N LEU A 13 -12.39 -24.83 -25.09
CA LEU A 13 -13.06 -23.84 -24.25
C LEU A 13 -12.65 -24.00 -22.77
N GLY A 14 -12.50 -25.24 -22.29
CA GLY A 14 -11.99 -25.53 -20.95
C GLY A 14 -10.51 -25.13 -20.76
N LEU A 15 -9.67 -25.38 -21.76
CA LEU A 15 -8.24 -25.03 -21.71
C LEU A 15 -8.01 -23.51 -21.74
N GLY A 16 -8.79 -22.77 -22.53
CA GLY A 16 -8.73 -21.30 -22.58
C GLY A 16 -9.17 -20.65 -21.26
N LEU A 17 -10.20 -21.20 -20.61
CA LEU A 17 -10.68 -20.71 -19.32
C LEU A 17 -9.67 -20.97 -18.19
N LEU A 18 -8.95 -22.09 -18.24
CA LEU A 18 -7.92 -22.45 -17.27
C LEU A 18 -6.67 -21.55 -17.38
N LEU A 19 -6.31 -21.14 -18.60
CA LEU A 19 -5.17 -20.25 -18.85
C LEU A 19 -5.44 -18.79 -18.40
N ALA A 20 -6.69 -18.34 -18.45
CA ALA A 20 -7.09 -17.00 -18.01
C ALA A 20 -6.97 -16.78 -16.49
N CYS A 21 -7.10 -17.83 -15.67
CA CYS A 21 -6.95 -17.72 -14.20
C CYS A 21 -5.50 -17.59 -13.73
N LEU A 22 -4.50 -17.79 -14.60
CA LEU A 22 -3.08 -17.67 -14.26
C LEU A 22 -2.52 -16.25 -14.41
N LEU A 23 -3.36 -15.27 -14.76
CA LEU A 23 -2.96 -13.88 -14.81
C LEU A 23 -2.64 -13.39 -13.38
N PRO A 24 -1.38 -13.02 -13.07
CA PRO A 24 -1.05 -12.48 -11.77
C PRO A 24 -1.75 -11.13 -11.61
N THR A 25 -2.66 -11.03 -10.65
CA THR A 25 -3.16 -9.73 -10.19
C THR A 25 -2.05 -9.09 -9.37
N ALA A 26 -1.33 -8.14 -9.96
CA ALA A 26 -0.33 -7.35 -9.24
C ALA A 26 -1.05 -6.46 -8.21
N ALA A 27 -1.06 -6.90 -6.95
CA ALA A 27 -1.45 -6.06 -5.83
C ALA A 27 -0.21 -5.27 -5.38
N TYR A 28 -0.11 -4.01 -5.81
CA TYR A 28 0.91 -3.10 -5.33
C TYR A 28 0.52 -2.62 -3.93
N ALA A 29 1.13 -3.22 -2.90
CA ALA A 29 1.17 -2.61 -1.58
C ALA A 29 2.26 -1.52 -1.61
N ASP A 30 1.86 -0.27 -1.80
CA ASP A 30 2.78 0.86 -1.76
C ASP A 30 3.37 0.98 -0.36
N GLY A 31 4.63 0.57 -0.21
CA GLY A 31 5.32 0.60 1.09
C GLY A 31 5.49 2.01 1.67
N VAL A 32 5.20 3.06 0.90
CA VAL A 32 5.38 4.48 1.25
C VAL A 32 4.04 5.23 1.12
N ALA A 33 3.07 4.88 1.95
CA ALA A 33 1.78 5.59 2.04
C ALA A 33 1.86 6.88 2.89
N ILE A 34 0.83 7.75 2.79
CA ILE A 34 0.67 8.94 3.64
C ILE A 34 0.28 8.52 5.05
N THR A 35 -0.69 7.60 5.16
CA THR A 35 -1.03 6.85 6.39
C THR A 35 -1.28 5.39 6.02
N SER A 36 -1.49 4.51 7.02
CA SER A 36 -1.84 3.10 6.77
C SER A 36 -3.00 2.94 5.77
N ASP A 37 -4.01 3.78 5.88
CA ASP A 37 -5.26 3.63 5.13
C ASP A 37 -5.39 4.63 3.97
N LEU A 38 -4.44 5.57 3.85
CA LEU A 38 -4.46 6.65 2.86
C LEU A 38 -3.17 6.64 2.02
N PRO A 39 -3.18 6.02 0.83
CA PRO A 39 -2.00 5.98 -0.05
C PRO A 39 -1.78 7.29 -0.83
N PHE A 40 -2.85 7.91 -1.33
CA PHE A 40 -2.82 9.14 -2.11
C PHE A 40 -4.12 9.93 -1.93
N VAL A 41 -4.12 11.20 -2.35
CA VAL A 41 -5.31 12.06 -2.42
C VAL A 41 -5.39 12.68 -3.81
N ASP A 42 -6.52 12.50 -4.47
CA ASP A 42 -6.80 13.13 -5.76
C ASP A 42 -7.63 14.41 -5.53
N ILE A 43 -7.15 15.55 -6.00
CA ILE A 43 -7.82 16.85 -5.88
C ILE A 43 -8.08 17.47 -7.26
N GLY A 44 -9.20 18.17 -7.40
CA GLY A 44 -9.47 19.01 -8.57
C GLY A 44 -8.81 20.38 -8.40
N TYR A 45 -7.91 20.76 -9.32
CA TYR A 45 -7.30 22.09 -9.35
C TYR A 45 -7.19 22.59 -10.79
N ALA A 46 -7.74 23.79 -11.07
CA ALA A 46 -7.70 24.44 -12.38
C ALA A 46 -8.11 23.51 -13.54
N ASP A 47 -9.29 22.89 -13.43
CA ASP A 47 -9.88 21.92 -14.38
C ASP A 47 -9.05 20.65 -14.62
N LYS A 48 -8.09 20.35 -13.75
CA LYS A 48 -7.26 19.15 -13.80
C LYS A 48 -7.37 18.35 -12.50
N MET A 49 -7.36 17.02 -12.64
CA MET A 49 -7.17 16.13 -11.51
C MET A 49 -5.67 16.07 -11.19
N VAL A 50 -5.30 16.45 -9.98
CA VAL A 50 -3.94 16.38 -9.45
C VAL A 50 -3.90 15.32 -8.37
N ARG A 51 -3.00 14.34 -8.53
CA ARG A 51 -2.72 13.35 -7.50
C ARG A 51 -1.63 13.86 -6.56
N ILE A 52 -1.91 13.84 -5.27
CA ILE A 52 -0.94 14.08 -4.20
C ILE A 52 -0.60 12.72 -3.59
N GLU A 53 0.66 12.31 -3.76
CA GLU A 53 1.19 11.07 -3.21
C GLU A 53 2.66 11.25 -2.82
N ARG A 54 3.20 10.31 -2.04
CA ARG A 54 4.63 10.29 -1.71
C ARG A 54 5.42 9.72 -2.89
N ILE A 55 6.70 10.09 -2.97
CA ILE A 55 7.60 9.50 -3.96
C ILE A 55 7.80 8.02 -3.61
N GLN A 56 7.34 7.12 -4.47
CA GLN A 56 7.38 5.66 -4.30
C GLN A 56 8.80 5.05 -4.50
N ASP A 57 9.85 5.80 -4.17
CA ASP A 57 11.24 5.35 -4.13
C ASP A 57 11.77 5.43 -2.71
N GLN A 58 11.94 4.28 -2.06
CA GLN A 58 12.47 4.21 -0.69
C GLN A 58 13.89 4.74 -0.54
N ASN A 59 14.64 4.91 -1.64
CA ASN A 59 15.98 5.49 -1.63
C ASN A 59 15.99 7.00 -1.87
N ASN A 60 14.83 7.62 -2.07
CA ASN A 60 14.74 9.04 -2.33
C ASN A 60 15.38 9.85 -1.19
N LYS A 61 16.31 10.72 -1.58
CA LYS A 61 17.13 11.54 -0.68
C LYS A 61 17.19 12.98 -1.15
N LEU A 62 16.93 13.91 -0.25
CA LEU A 62 17.24 15.33 -0.43
C LEU A 62 18.73 15.59 -0.21
N ASN A 63 19.19 16.82 -0.41
CA ASN A 63 20.62 17.17 -0.31
C ASN A 63 21.12 17.37 1.14
N ASN A 64 20.24 17.27 2.15
CA ASN A 64 20.53 17.61 3.55
C ASN A 64 20.77 16.37 4.43
N SER A 65 21.10 16.60 5.72
CA SER A 65 21.38 15.51 6.67
C SER A 65 20.15 14.64 7.02
N PHE A 66 18.93 15.20 6.88
CA PHE A 66 17.65 14.49 7.05
C PHE A 66 17.04 14.13 5.70
N SER A 67 17.87 13.58 4.82
CA SER A 67 17.56 13.49 3.40
C SER A 67 16.54 12.44 3.02
N LYS A 68 16.44 11.32 3.76
CA LYS A 68 15.62 10.18 3.35
C LYS A 68 14.13 10.41 3.63
N THR A 69 13.36 10.75 2.62
CA THR A 69 11.96 11.19 2.72
C THR A 69 10.92 10.08 2.56
N SER A 70 11.25 9.00 1.84
CA SER A 70 10.32 7.93 1.47
C SER A 70 10.52 6.65 2.29
N ARG A 71 10.69 6.80 3.62
CA ARG A 71 10.79 5.66 4.53
C ARG A 71 9.47 4.90 4.55
N ALA A 72 9.56 3.57 4.55
CA ALA A 72 8.41 2.71 4.75
C ALA A 72 7.76 3.03 6.11
N CYS A 73 6.43 2.99 6.14
CA CYS A 73 5.71 3.27 7.38
C CYS A 73 6.06 2.17 8.40
N PRO A 74 6.63 2.50 9.57
CA PRO A 74 6.93 1.51 10.60
C PRO A 74 5.63 0.86 11.08
N ALA A 75 5.70 -0.40 11.51
CA ALA A 75 4.54 -1.19 11.93
C ALA A 75 3.86 -0.66 13.21
N PHE A 76 4.44 0.34 13.87
CA PHE A 76 3.92 1.00 15.05
C PHE A 76 3.98 2.52 14.85
N CYS A 77 2.85 3.18 15.10
CA CYS A 77 2.82 4.62 15.30
C CYS A 77 3.26 4.91 16.74
N VAL A 78 3.94 6.03 16.96
CA VAL A 78 4.12 6.53 18.33
C VAL A 78 2.72 6.86 18.84
N HIS A 79 2.31 6.19 19.91
CA HIS A 79 0.99 6.38 20.50
C HIS A 79 1.15 7.09 21.84
N PRO A 80 0.18 7.96 22.21
CA PRO A 80 0.18 8.59 23.52
C PRO A 80 0.12 7.51 24.60
N MET A 81 0.98 7.64 25.61
CA MET A 81 1.00 6.77 26.78
C MET A 81 0.53 7.54 28.02
N GLN A 82 -0.31 6.90 28.83
CA GLN A 82 -0.69 7.43 30.14
C GLN A 82 0.07 6.66 31.21
N ALA A 83 0.96 7.33 31.95
CA ALA A 83 1.76 6.68 33.00
C ALA A 83 0.89 6.20 34.18
N ALA A 84 -0.13 6.98 34.56
CA ALA A 84 -1.11 6.64 35.59
C ALA A 84 -2.36 7.52 35.47
N LEU A 85 -3.46 7.11 36.12
CA LEU A 85 -4.69 7.90 36.21
C LEU A 85 -4.40 9.26 36.90
N GLY A 86 -4.73 10.37 36.25
CA GLY A 86 -4.51 11.72 36.79
C GLY A 86 -3.12 12.32 36.52
N VAL A 87 -2.20 11.59 35.88
CA VAL A 87 -0.91 12.14 35.44
C VAL A 87 -1.03 12.60 33.99
N VAL A 88 -0.99 13.90 33.73
CA VAL A 88 -1.03 14.44 32.36
C VAL A 88 0.31 14.17 31.66
N SER A 89 0.27 13.44 30.54
CA SER A 89 1.42 13.30 29.64
C SER A 89 1.68 14.63 28.95
N VAL A 90 2.86 15.19 29.15
CA VAL A 90 3.25 16.49 28.55
C VAL A 90 3.81 16.31 27.14
N ASP A 91 4.29 15.11 26.81
CA ASP A 91 4.84 14.78 25.50
C ASP A 91 4.74 13.28 25.18
N GLU A 92 4.94 12.92 23.92
CA GLU A 92 5.01 11.52 23.47
C GLU A 92 6.37 10.88 23.82
N LEU A 93 6.44 9.54 23.74
CA LEU A 93 7.67 8.79 23.98
C LEU A 93 8.70 9.11 22.88
N GLU A 94 9.66 9.99 23.16
CA GLU A 94 10.82 10.21 22.30
C GLU A 94 11.80 9.03 22.42
N PHE A 95 11.65 8.03 21.57
CA PHE A 95 12.73 7.09 21.31
C PHE A 95 13.75 7.77 20.38
N SER A 96 14.77 8.39 20.98
CA SER A 96 15.95 8.82 20.24
C SER A 96 16.72 7.60 19.75
N ILE A 97 16.31 7.05 18.62
CA ILE A 97 17.17 6.19 17.80
C ILE A 97 17.91 7.10 16.82
N CYS A 98 19.22 7.21 17.05
CA CYS A 98 20.23 7.76 16.13
C CYS A 98 20.09 7.21 14.71
#